data_AF-A0A162UGK7-F1
#
_entry.id   AF-A0A162UGK7-F1
#
_cell.length_a   1.000
_cell.length_b   1.000
_cell.length_c   1.000
_cell.angle_alpha   90.00
_cell.angle_beta   90.00
_cell.angle_gamma   90.00
#
_symmetry.space_group_name_H-M   'P 1'
#
loop_
_entity.id
_entity.type
_entity.pdbx_description
1 polymer ?
#
loop_
_entity_poly.entity_id
_entity_poly.type
_entity_poly.pdbx_seq_one_letter_code
_entity_poly.pdbx_strand_id
1 'polypeptide(L)'
;MVAQDIQAEAGPTPNASLSTRRGVSADRHKEQENSPEYYVKKLSEIGSKGYSSKVISHLAVGLRTMPLSWVRQFIEMSGLLIITDTLSALNRLKHKREIEVQTEGEILKCFKALLNNRIGAKEAIKNPQCIQEIVYCIVSPAVNTRRLVCEVLVFLCYFSVPVGQELVLRAMDNLRDARKGYGRFDAWLKDLLYTLGGRGRMGSMVGASEDFKRLATHGAPDNQLSEFALYNMILVNAIVNVVEDPEIRIHLRNQMNVSGLERIMDRMLDLCCDQVDRQVQEFRTLAENDHDEIMELYHERVLRDLNDPRDVFECVLASVEGTRGYDFFLSSLQHLLLIHEEGNLKARYFQIIDNLITQVVLDHKGLVDDFSSSYGTSVRHLVDKFADQDQLQATIEEIRQLQTMYDELQVEHNAAQQQLIERGDGLAITQLKEKTTSLEDLLRMSRHTISTLQGKLRDLQRDYEKNLEAMEKQLDTFYKA
;
A
#
# COMPACT_ATOMS: atom_id res chain seq x y z
N MET A 1 24.74 9.16 -8.76
CA MET A 1 23.65 9.44 -9.72
C MET A 1 23.77 10.88 -10.21
N VAL A 2 24.69 11.19 -11.14
CA VAL A 2 24.88 12.54 -11.77
C VAL A 2 25.69 12.44 -13.08
N ALA A 3 25.52 11.40 -13.90
CA ALA A 3 26.41 11.21 -15.06
C ALA A 3 25.95 11.94 -16.34
N GLN A 4 24.64 12.13 -16.53
CA GLN A 4 24.10 12.71 -17.78
C GLN A 4 23.84 14.23 -17.69
N ASP A 5 23.80 14.81 -16.49
CA ASP A 5 23.57 16.26 -16.33
C ASP A 5 24.84 17.11 -16.57
N ILE A 6 26.04 16.51 -16.61
CA ILE A 6 27.32 17.26 -16.71
C ILE A 6 27.69 17.65 -18.14
N GLN A 7 27.05 17.09 -19.18
CA GLN A 7 27.38 17.42 -20.58
C GLN A 7 26.71 18.71 -21.12
N ALA A 8 26.10 19.53 -20.26
CA ALA A 8 25.26 20.66 -20.67
C ALA A 8 25.98 21.99 -20.92
N GLU A 9 27.31 22.12 -20.71
CA GLU A 9 28.02 23.39 -20.90
C GLU A 9 29.22 23.28 -21.87
N ALA A 10 28.96 22.88 -23.11
CA ALA A 10 29.87 23.19 -24.22
C ALA A 10 29.05 23.27 -25.52
N GLY A 11 28.62 24.48 -25.89
CA GLY A 11 28.03 24.72 -27.20
C GLY A 11 29.06 24.53 -28.32
N PRO A 12 28.69 23.97 -29.49
CA PRO A 12 29.63 23.81 -30.59
C PRO A 12 29.79 25.14 -31.35
N THR A 13 31.03 25.61 -31.47
CA THR A 13 31.42 26.64 -32.46
C THR A 13 31.36 26.04 -33.87
N PRO A 14 30.78 26.73 -34.87
CA PRO A 14 30.64 26.16 -36.21
C PRO A 14 31.94 26.32 -37.00
N ASN A 15 32.63 25.21 -37.27
CA ASN A 15 33.70 25.16 -38.28
C ASN A 15 33.12 24.59 -39.57
N ALA A 16 32.96 25.46 -40.57
CA ALA A 16 32.60 25.08 -41.93
C ALA A 16 33.78 24.38 -42.60
N SER A 17 33.60 23.13 -43.03
CA SER A 17 34.45 22.51 -44.05
C SER A 17 33.58 21.80 -45.08
N LEU A 18 33.79 22.14 -46.35
CA LEU A 18 33.11 21.55 -47.49
C LEU A 18 33.63 20.12 -47.72
N SER A 19 32.75 19.11 -47.71
CA SER A 19 33.03 17.83 -48.36
C SER A 19 31.84 17.29 -49.16
N THR A 20 32.08 17.14 -50.47
CA THR A 20 31.61 16.11 -51.42
C THR A 20 30.22 15.48 -51.27
N ARG A 21 29.33 15.87 -52.21
CA ARG A 21 27.91 15.48 -52.43
C ARG A 21 27.58 13.99 -52.61
N ARG A 22 28.51 13.03 -52.48
CA ARG A 22 28.23 11.58 -52.61
C ARG A 22 28.16 10.80 -51.28
N GLY A 23 28.57 11.39 -50.15
CA GLY A 23 28.43 10.80 -48.81
C GLY A 23 27.14 11.22 -48.06
N VAL A 24 26.53 12.34 -48.46
CA VAL A 24 25.42 12.98 -47.73
C VAL A 24 24.14 12.13 -47.69
N SER A 25 23.89 11.30 -48.70
CA SER A 25 22.70 10.44 -48.75
C SER A 25 22.83 9.21 -47.86
N ALA A 26 24.01 8.60 -47.74
CA ALA A 26 24.24 7.45 -46.86
C ALA A 26 24.25 7.85 -45.38
N ASP A 27 24.83 9.02 -45.06
CA ASP A 27 24.80 9.56 -43.69
C ASP A 27 23.40 10.01 -43.27
N ARG A 28 22.60 10.63 -44.16
CA ARG A 28 21.20 10.97 -43.85
C ARG A 28 20.31 9.75 -43.63
N HIS A 29 20.55 8.64 -44.34
CA HIS A 29 19.83 7.39 -44.10
C HIS A 29 20.20 6.75 -42.76
N LYS A 30 21.47 6.78 -42.36
CA LYS A 30 21.92 6.31 -41.04
C LYS A 30 21.45 7.22 -39.89
N GLU A 31 21.38 8.54 -40.11
CA GLU A 31 20.82 9.49 -39.15
C GLU A 31 19.31 9.27 -38.96
N GLN A 32 18.57 8.95 -40.03
CA GLN A 32 17.15 8.58 -39.95
C GLN A 32 16.91 7.25 -39.22
N GLU A 33 17.79 6.25 -39.39
CA GLU A 33 17.70 4.96 -38.68
C GLU A 33 18.04 5.06 -37.18
N ASN A 34 18.61 6.19 -36.74
CA ASN A 34 18.95 6.47 -35.35
C ASN A 34 18.04 7.53 -34.70
N SER A 35 17.00 8.00 -35.40
CA SER A 35 16.11 9.01 -34.87
C SER A 35 15.12 8.40 -33.86
N PRO A 36 14.63 9.17 -32.86
CA PRO A 36 13.64 8.65 -31.91
C PRO A 36 12.34 8.21 -32.63
N GLU A 37 11.94 8.92 -33.70
CA GLU A 37 10.77 8.59 -34.53
C GLU A 37 10.89 7.21 -35.18
N TYR A 38 12.09 6.86 -35.65
CA TYR A 38 12.34 5.56 -36.24
C TYR A 38 12.04 4.44 -35.26
N TYR A 39 12.55 4.54 -34.02
CA TYR A 39 12.30 3.53 -32.99
C TYR A 39 10.82 3.46 -32.60
N VAL A 40 10.18 4.61 -32.37
CA VAL A 40 8.75 4.70 -32.05
C VAL A 40 7.93 4.01 -33.14
N LYS A 41 8.14 4.36 -34.40
CA LYS A 41 7.43 3.76 -35.54
C LYS A 41 7.70 2.26 -35.64
N LYS A 42 8.98 1.86 -35.53
CA LYS A 42 9.37 0.46 -35.69
C LYS A 42 8.80 -0.42 -34.59
N LEU A 43 8.83 0.02 -33.34
CA LEU A 43 8.29 -0.73 -32.21
C LEU A 43 6.76 -0.83 -32.27
N SER A 44 6.07 0.24 -32.68
CA SER A 44 4.62 0.22 -32.90
C SER A 44 4.20 -0.76 -34.01
N GLU A 45 4.98 -0.86 -35.10
CA GLU A 45 4.74 -1.84 -36.17
C GLU A 45 5.03 -3.29 -35.73
N ILE A 46 5.99 -3.47 -34.83
CA ILE A 46 6.47 -4.78 -34.33
C ILE A 46 5.44 -5.48 -33.44
N GLY A 47 4.61 -4.73 -32.70
CA GLY A 47 3.54 -5.27 -31.86
C GLY A 47 2.59 -6.24 -32.59
N SER A 48 2.52 -6.15 -33.93
CA SER A 48 1.68 -6.99 -34.78
C SER A 48 2.41 -8.17 -35.48
N LYS A 49 3.75 -8.22 -35.48
CA LYS A 49 4.53 -9.16 -36.34
C LYS A 49 5.69 -9.90 -35.66
N GLY A 50 5.95 -9.65 -34.37
CA GLY A 50 6.95 -10.37 -33.56
C GLY A 50 8.18 -9.56 -33.20
N TYR A 51 8.68 -9.75 -31.99
CA TYR A 51 9.71 -8.93 -31.34
C TYR A 51 11.09 -9.01 -32.02
N SER A 52 11.64 -7.88 -32.47
CA SER A 52 13.02 -7.81 -32.96
C SER A 52 13.97 -7.42 -31.83
N SER A 53 14.56 -8.44 -31.19
CA SER A 53 15.57 -8.27 -30.11
C SER A 53 16.70 -7.31 -30.51
N LYS A 54 17.12 -7.31 -31.80
CA LYS A 54 18.17 -6.43 -32.33
C LYS A 54 17.81 -4.95 -32.27
N VAL A 55 16.57 -4.58 -32.63
CA VAL A 55 16.12 -3.18 -32.62
C VAL A 55 16.05 -2.66 -31.18
N ILE A 56 15.55 -3.47 -30.26
CA ILE A 56 15.47 -3.13 -28.83
C ILE A 56 16.87 -3.00 -28.21
N SER A 57 17.78 -3.92 -28.55
CA SER A 57 19.19 -3.83 -28.09
C SER A 57 19.84 -2.51 -28.56
N HIS A 58 19.58 -2.12 -29.82
CA HIS A 58 20.11 -0.89 -30.37
C HIS A 58 19.51 0.35 -29.70
N LEU A 59 18.19 0.33 -29.43
CA LEU A 59 17.52 1.37 -28.67
C LEU A 59 18.08 1.50 -27.24
N ALA A 60 18.35 0.39 -26.55
CA ALA A 60 18.91 0.40 -25.20
C ALA A 60 20.28 1.09 -25.17
N VAL A 61 21.11 0.88 -26.20
CA VAL A 61 22.37 1.62 -26.36
C VAL A 61 22.10 3.09 -26.63
N GLY A 62 21.21 3.41 -27.59
CA GLY A 62 20.86 4.78 -27.96
C GLY A 62 20.35 5.61 -26.78
N LEU A 63 19.43 5.08 -25.98
CA LEU A 63 18.89 5.76 -24.78
C LEU A 63 19.96 6.11 -23.75
N ARG A 64 21.07 5.37 -23.71
CA ARG A 64 22.18 5.62 -22.79
C ARG A 64 23.23 6.58 -23.36
N THR A 65 23.46 6.54 -24.67
CA THR A 65 24.59 7.25 -25.31
C THR A 65 24.19 8.51 -26.07
N MET A 66 22.92 8.65 -26.45
CA MET A 66 22.44 9.83 -27.19
C MET A 66 22.22 11.03 -26.25
N PRO A 67 22.22 12.27 -26.78
CA PRO A 67 21.98 13.48 -25.97
C PRO A 67 20.62 13.47 -25.28
N LEU A 68 20.50 14.20 -24.16
CA LEU A 68 19.25 14.30 -23.41
C LEU A 68 18.06 14.80 -24.25
N SER A 69 18.31 15.67 -25.25
CA SER A 69 17.28 16.13 -26.18
C SER A 69 16.65 14.98 -26.99
N TRP A 70 17.48 14.00 -27.40
CA TRP A 70 17.03 12.80 -28.10
C TRP A 70 16.12 11.95 -27.20
N VAL A 71 16.53 11.74 -25.96
CA VAL A 71 15.74 10.97 -24.95
C VAL A 71 14.43 11.68 -24.64
N ARG A 72 14.46 13.01 -24.51
CA ARG A 72 13.26 13.81 -24.29
C ARG A 72 12.27 13.69 -25.46
N GLN A 73 12.75 13.81 -26.69
CA GLN A 73 11.92 13.65 -27.89
C GLN A 73 11.33 12.22 -27.97
N PHE A 74 12.10 11.20 -27.62
CA PHE A 74 11.60 9.82 -27.52
C PHE A 74 10.43 9.70 -26.52
N ILE A 75 10.57 10.28 -25.32
CA ILE A 75 9.52 10.28 -24.29
C ILE A 75 8.29 11.07 -24.75
N GLU A 76 8.48 12.26 -25.34
CA GLU A 76 7.40 13.11 -25.85
C GLU A 76 6.59 12.40 -26.96
N MET A 77 7.21 11.51 -27.73
CA MET A 77 6.55 10.65 -28.70
C MET A 77 5.98 9.35 -28.11
N SER A 78 5.71 9.33 -26.81
CA SER A 78 5.15 8.17 -26.08
C SER A 78 6.01 6.91 -26.15
N GLY A 79 7.32 7.07 -26.38
CA GLY A 79 8.24 5.94 -26.51
C GLY A 79 8.31 5.05 -25.26
N LEU A 80 8.15 5.64 -24.06
CA LEU A 80 8.07 4.89 -22.79
C LEU A 80 6.86 3.93 -22.80
N LEU A 81 5.68 4.40 -23.20
CA LEU A 81 4.46 3.58 -23.24
C LEU A 81 4.56 2.44 -24.24
N ILE A 82 5.15 2.68 -25.41
CA ILE A 82 5.37 1.63 -26.43
C ILE A 82 6.28 0.53 -25.91
N ILE A 83 7.34 0.89 -25.17
CA ILE A 83 8.22 -0.08 -24.52
C ILE A 83 7.45 -0.86 -23.44
N THR A 84 6.62 -0.19 -22.65
CA THR A 84 5.74 -0.82 -21.65
C THR A 84 4.78 -1.82 -22.27
N ASP A 85 4.11 -1.47 -23.37
CA ASP A 85 3.19 -2.38 -24.08
C ASP A 85 3.93 -3.60 -24.63
N THR A 86 5.14 -3.38 -25.14
CA THR A 86 6.01 -4.47 -25.61
C THR A 86 6.38 -5.42 -24.47
N LEU A 87 6.71 -4.88 -23.29
CA LEU A 87 7.02 -5.69 -22.11
C LEU A 87 5.77 -6.43 -21.59
N SER A 88 4.61 -5.77 -21.56
CA SER A 88 3.34 -6.37 -21.17
C SER A 88 2.99 -7.57 -22.03
N ALA A 89 3.17 -7.44 -23.35
CA ALA A 89 2.90 -8.52 -24.28
C ALA A 89 3.86 -9.73 -24.05
N LEU A 90 5.11 -9.49 -23.65
CA LEU A 90 6.03 -10.55 -23.22
C LEU A 90 5.60 -11.18 -21.88
N ASN A 91 5.19 -10.38 -20.89
CA ASN A 91 4.79 -10.85 -19.57
C ASN A 91 3.52 -11.71 -19.59
N ARG A 92 2.65 -11.53 -20.59
CA ARG A 92 1.46 -12.37 -20.81
C ARG A 92 1.79 -13.75 -21.39
N LEU A 93 3.00 -13.97 -21.91
CA LEU A 93 3.40 -15.28 -22.44
C LEU A 93 3.54 -16.30 -21.31
N LYS A 94 2.82 -17.41 -21.41
CA LYS A 94 2.92 -18.53 -20.45
C LYS A 94 4.30 -19.20 -20.47
N HIS A 95 4.91 -19.29 -21.65
CA HIS A 95 6.24 -19.86 -21.85
C HIS A 95 7.06 -18.92 -22.74
N LYS A 96 8.10 -18.31 -22.18
CA LYS A 96 9.05 -17.47 -22.90
C LYS A 96 10.17 -18.37 -23.46
N ARG A 97 10.42 -18.31 -24.77
CA ARG A 97 11.61 -18.90 -25.39
C ARG A 97 12.82 -18.01 -25.08
N GLU A 98 14.01 -18.52 -25.33
CA GLU A 98 15.26 -17.82 -25.05
C GLU A 98 15.33 -16.42 -25.69
N ILE A 99 14.82 -16.26 -26.93
CA ILE A 99 14.76 -14.97 -27.61
C ILE A 99 13.83 -13.98 -26.89
N GLU A 100 12.69 -14.43 -26.37
CA GLU A 100 11.79 -13.57 -25.59
C GLU A 100 12.38 -13.19 -24.23
N VAL A 101 13.08 -14.11 -23.57
CA VAL A 101 13.80 -13.84 -22.31
C VAL A 101 14.93 -12.83 -22.54
N GLN A 102 15.68 -12.97 -23.63
CA GLN A 102 16.71 -12.01 -24.02
C GLN A 102 16.10 -10.64 -24.33
N THR A 103 14.99 -10.62 -25.07
CA THR A 103 14.29 -9.38 -25.42
C THR A 103 13.77 -8.64 -24.18
N GLU A 104 13.20 -9.36 -23.22
CA GLU A 104 12.81 -8.81 -21.91
C GLU A 104 14.00 -8.12 -21.23
N GLY A 105 15.16 -8.77 -21.18
CA GLY A 105 16.38 -8.18 -20.61
C GLY A 105 16.82 -6.89 -21.31
N GLU A 106 16.72 -6.82 -22.64
CA GLU A 106 17.04 -5.60 -23.41
C GLU A 106 16.01 -4.48 -23.18
N ILE A 107 14.73 -4.81 -23.05
CA ILE A 107 13.68 -3.84 -22.69
C ILE A 107 13.96 -3.26 -21.29
N LEU A 108 14.36 -4.09 -20.33
CA LEU A 108 14.69 -3.62 -18.98
C LEU A 108 15.92 -2.69 -18.98
N LYS A 109 16.87 -2.87 -19.90
CA LYS A 109 17.98 -1.91 -20.10
C LYS A 109 17.47 -0.58 -20.65
N CYS A 110 16.49 -0.58 -21.55
CA CYS A 110 15.81 0.65 -21.99
C CYS A 110 15.15 1.37 -20.82
N PHE A 111 14.40 0.65 -19.98
CA PHE A 111 13.77 1.22 -18.77
C PHE A 111 14.82 1.82 -17.83
N LYS A 112 15.90 1.09 -17.53
CA LYS A 112 16.99 1.63 -16.69
C LYS A 112 17.56 2.92 -17.27
N ALA A 113 17.83 2.98 -18.58
CA ALA A 113 18.33 4.19 -19.22
C ALA A 113 17.33 5.36 -19.13
N LEU A 114 16.04 5.09 -19.38
CA LEU A 114 14.97 6.10 -19.27
C LEU A 114 14.76 6.60 -17.85
N LEU A 115 14.78 5.71 -16.85
CA LEU A 115 14.56 6.05 -15.44
C LEU A 115 15.77 6.75 -14.81
N ASN A 116 16.98 6.51 -15.32
CA ASN A 116 18.17 7.29 -14.95
C ASN A 116 18.14 8.74 -15.49
N ASN A 117 17.03 9.15 -16.12
CA ASN A 117 16.73 10.53 -16.50
C ASN A 117 15.54 11.04 -15.70
N ARG A 118 15.64 12.21 -15.07
CA ARG A 118 14.57 12.78 -14.24
C ARG A 118 13.24 12.94 -14.98
N ILE A 119 13.29 13.23 -16.28
CA ILE A 119 12.09 13.33 -17.14
C ILE A 119 11.44 11.95 -17.30
N GLY A 120 12.22 10.91 -17.61
CA GLY A 120 11.72 9.55 -17.77
C GLY A 120 11.19 8.96 -16.46
N ALA A 121 11.86 9.21 -15.34
CA ALA A 121 11.39 8.80 -14.01
C ALA A 121 10.04 9.45 -13.64
N LYS A 122 9.88 10.76 -13.89
CA LYS A 122 8.59 11.45 -13.68
C LYS A 122 7.49 10.87 -14.56
N GLU A 123 7.79 10.56 -15.81
CA GLU A 123 6.81 10.01 -16.74
C GLU A 123 6.41 8.57 -16.36
N ALA A 124 7.35 7.78 -15.81
CA ALA A 124 7.04 6.45 -15.30
C ALA A 124 6.12 6.46 -14.07
N ILE A 125 6.28 7.42 -13.15
CA ILE A 125 5.34 7.59 -12.01
C ILE A 125 3.93 7.92 -12.49
N LYS A 126 3.78 8.79 -13.49
CA LYS A 126 2.46 9.13 -14.07
C LYS A 126 1.77 7.95 -14.75
N ASN A 127 2.54 6.94 -15.15
CA ASN A 127 2.05 5.76 -15.85
C ASN A 127 2.37 4.49 -15.04
N PRO A 128 1.61 4.19 -13.96
CA PRO A 128 1.88 3.07 -13.04
C PRO A 128 2.06 1.71 -13.72
N GLN A 129 1.44 1.50 -14.88
CA GLN A 129 1.61 0.29 -15.68
C GLN A 129 3.09 0.02 -16.02
N CYS A 130 3.91 1.06 -16.22
CA CYS A 130 5.35 0.90 -16.45
C CYS A 130 6.03 0.17 -15.28
N ILE A 131 5.71 0.59 -14.05
CA ILE A 131 6.26 0.01 -12.82
C ILE A 131 5.73 -1.41 -12.63
N GLN A 132 4.44 -1.63 -12.90
CA GLN A 132 3.84 -2.96 -12.86
C GLN A 132 4.53 -3.97 -13.77
N GLU A 133 4.79 -3.61 -15.03
CA GLU A 133 5.43 -4.51 -15.98
C GLU A 133 6.91 -4.78 -15.63
N ILE A 134 7.61 -3.80 -15.03
CA ILE A 134 8.96 -3.99 -14.47
C ILE A 134 8.91 -4.97 -13.29
N VAL A 135 7.97 -4.82 -12.36
CA VAL A 135 7.82 -5.72 -11.20
C VAL A 135 7.52 -7.15 -11.66
N TYR A 136 6.71 -7.36 -12.69
CA TYR A 136 6.45 -8.70 -13.24
C TYR A 136 7.72 -9.42 -13.75
N CYS A 137 8.78 -8.68 -14.08
CA CYS A 137 10.06 -9.23 -14.48
C CYS A 137 10.94 -9.68 -13.30
N ILE A 138 10.54 -9.40 -12.04
CA ILE A 138 11.28 -9.84 -10.84
C ILE A 138 11.26 -11.37 -10.66
N VAL A 139 10.32 -12.04 -11.34
CA VAL A 139 10.18 -13.51 -11.43
C VAL A 139 10.60 -14.04 -12.82
N SER A 140 11.42 -13.28 -13.55
CA SER A 140 11.98 -13.73 -14.84
C SER A 140 12.88 -14.96 -14.65
N PRO A 141 12.88 -15.92 -15.60
CA PRO A 141 13.83 -17.03 -15.57
C PRO A 141 15.30 -16.56 -15.71
N ALA A 142 15.56 -15.35 -16.21
CA ALA A 142 16.91 -14.82 -16.31
C ALA A 142 17.33 -14.10 -15.02
N VAL A 143 18.32 -14.65 -14.31
CA VAL A 143 18.88 -14.06 -13.08
C VAL A 143 19.35 -12.62 -13.29
N ASN A 144 20.02 -12.35 -14.43
CA ASN A 144 20.50 -11.01 -14.76
C ASN A 144 19.36 -10.00 -14.99
N THR A 145 18.23 -10.43 -15.53
CA THR A 145 17.03 -9.59 -15.64
C THR A 145 16.47 -9.28 -14.26
N ARG A 146 16.31 -10.29 -13.40
CA ARG A 146 15.83 -10.11 -12.03
C ARG A 146 16.72 -9.16 -11.21
N ARG A 147 18.05 -9.30 -11.33
CA ARG A 147 19.02 -8.37 -10.73
C ARG A 147 18.80 -6.93 -11.18
N LEU A 148 18.66 -6.74 -12.49
CA LEU A 148 18.44 -5.42 -13.10
C LEU A 148 17.11 -4.80 -12.66
N VAL A 149 16.05 -5.61 -12.53
CA VAL A 149 14.77 -5.20 -11.96
C VAL A 149 14.97 -4.68 -10.53
N CYS A 150 15.71 -5.40 -9.69
CA CYS A 150 15.97 -4.96 -8.33
C CYS A 150 16.66 -3.58 -8.28
N GLU A 151 17.68 -3.37 -9.11
CA GLU A 151 18.37 -2.08 -9.21
C GLU A 151 17.42 -0.93 -9.63
N VAL A 152 16.54 -1.19 -10.60
CA VAL A 152 15.54 -0.21 -11.05
C VAL A 152 14.51 0.08 -9.96
N LEU A 153 14.02 -0.94 -9.26
CA LEU A 153 13.03 -0.79 -8.20
C LEU A 153 13.61 -0.05 -6.99
N VAL A 154 14.87 -0.29 -6.62
CA VAL A 154 15.56 0.47 -5.58
C VAL A 154 15.51 1.97 -5.88
N PHE A 155 15.85 2.36 -7.11
CA PHE A 155 15.74 3.76 -7.52
C PHE A 155 14.31 4.29 -7.41
N LEU A 156 13.31 3.51 -7.85
CA LEU A 156 11.91 3.92 -7.79
C LEU A 156 11.41 4.08 -6.35
N CYS A 157 11.82 3.23 -5.42
CA CYS A 157 11.44 3.36 -4.00
C CYS A 157 11.85 4.73 -3.42
N TYR A 158 13.07 5.19 -3.74
CA TYR A 158 13.57 6.49 -3.27
C TYR A 158 13.17 7.68 -4.15
N PHE A 159 12.57 7.45 -5.31
CA PHE A 159 12.18 8.50 -6.22
C PHE A 159 10.77 9.01 -5.90
N SER A 160 10.66 10.27 -5.49
CA SER A 160 9.39 10.91 -5.09
C SER A 160 8.71 10.18 -3.92
N VAL A 161 9.43 10.01 -2.81
CA VAL A 161 8.91 9.40 -1.57
C VAL A 161 7.65 10.10 -1.07
N PRO A 162 6.57 9.39 -0.68
CA PRO A 162 6.42 7.91 -0.67
C PRO A 162 5.88 7.32 -1.99
N VAL A 163 5.42 8.16 -2.93
CA VAL A 163 4.69 7.76 -4.15
C VAL A 163 5.40 6.66 -4.95
N GLY A 164 6.72 6.77 -5.14
CA GLY A 164 7.47 5.77 -5.89
C GLY A 164 7.41 4.37 -5.27
N GLN A 165 7.57 4.28 -3.95
CA GLN A 165 7.51 3.02 -3.21
C GLN A 165 6.08 2.46 -3.15
N GLU A 166 5.06 3.31 -2.97
CA GLU A 166 3.65 2.88 -2.97
C GLU A 166 3.27 2.23 -4.30
N LEU A 167 3.72 2.79 -5.42
CA LEU A 167 3.50 2.21 -6.75
C LEU A 167 4.22 0.86 -6.92
N VAL A 168 5.41 0.69 -6.32
CA VAL A 168 6.11 -0.60 -6.29
C VAL A 168 5.34 -1.63 -5.46
N LEU A 169 4.84 -1.26 -4.27
CA LEU A 169 4.04 -2.14 -3.43
C LEU A 169 2.73 -2.57 -4.11
N ARG A 170 2.01 -1.61 -4.71
CA ARG A 170 0.79 -1.91 -5.48
C ARG A 170 1.07 -2.84 -6.67
N ALA A 171 2.21 -2.66 -7.35
CA ALA A 171 2.63 -3.57 -8.40
C ALA A 171 2.98 -4.99 -7.87
N MET A 172 3.51 -5.11 -6.66
CA MET A 172 3.72 -6.41 -5.99
C MET A 172 2.40 -7.08 -5.62
N ASP A 173 1.38 -6.34 -5.20
CA ASP A 173 0.02 -6.87 -5.01
C ASP A 173 -0.56 -7.42 -6.33
N ASN A 174 -0.41 -6.65 -7.41
CA ASN A 174 -0.80 -7.13 -8.76
C ASN A 174 -0.03 -8.38 -9.19
N LEU A 175 1.21 -8.55 -8.73
CA LEU A 175 2.01 -9.75 -9.00
C LEU A 175 1.51 -10.94 -8.18
N ARG A 176 1.18 -10.75 -6.90
CA ARG A 176 0.54 -11.75 -6.05
C ARG A 176 -0.71 -12.30 -6.71
N ASP A 177 -1.58 -11.42 -7.19
CA ASP A 177 -2.84 -11.82 -7.83
C ASP A 177 -2.58 -12.58 -9.14
N ALA A 178 -1.66 -12.08 -9.97
CA ALA A 178 -1.28 -12.74 -11.22
C ALA A 178 -0.62 -14.12 -11.01
N ARG A 179 0.06 -14.33 -9.88
CA ARG A 179 0.71 -15.60 -9.51
C ARG A 179 -0.12 -16.46 -8.57
N LYS A 180 -1.28 -15.98 -8.12
CA LYS A 180 -2.14 -16.62 -7.12
C LYS A 180 -1.39 -16.93 -5.81
N GLY A 181 -0.52 -16.01 -5.39
CA GLY A 181 0.21 -16.06 -4.11
C GLY A 181 -0.66 -15.62 -2.94
N TYR A 182 -0.21 -15.87 -1.71
CA TYR A 182 -0.92 -15.43 -0.49
C TYR A 182 -0.36 -14.08 -0.02
N GLY A 183 0.96 -13.94 0.04
CA GLY A 183 1.68 -12.71 0.37
C GLY A 183 2.15 -11.96 -0.89
N ARG A 184 2.23 -10.63 -0.80
CA ARG A 184 2.70 -9.76 -1.89
C ARG A 184 4.15 -10.04 -2.32
N PHE A 185 4.98 -10.55 -1.40
CA PHE A 185 6.40 -10.83 -1.66
C PHE A 185 6.69 -12.31 -1.97
N ASP A 186 5.70 -13.20 -1.86
CA ASP A 186 5.89 -14.65 -1.97
C ASP A 186 6.59 -15.07 -3.26
N ALA A 187 6.10 -14.58 -4.41
CA ALA A 187 6.61 -15.00 -5.72
C ALA A 187 8.08 -14.59 -5.91
N TRP A 188 8.40 -13.36 -5.51
CA TRP A 188 9.76 -12.82 -5.59
C TRP A 188 10.72 -13.55 -4.65
N LEU A 189 10.39 -13.61 -3.36
CA LEU A 189 11.29 -14.17 -2.34
C LEU A 189 11.47 -15.68 -2.50
N LYS A 190 10.44 -16.41 -2.95
CA LYS A 190 10.56 -17.83 -3.31
C LYS A 190 11.57 -18.06 -4.44
N ASP A 191 11.50 -17.28 -5.51
CA ASP A 191 12.40 -17.41 -6.66
C ASP A 191 13.83 -16.98 -6.30
N LEU A 192 13.99 -15.99 -5.42
CA LEU A 192 15.27 -15.60 -4.83
C LEU A 192 15.89 -16.76 -4.04
N LEU A 193 15.13 -17.35 -3.10
CA LEU A 193 15.58 -18.48 -2.29
C LEU A 193 16.00 -19.68 -3.16
N TYR A 194 15.21 -20.00 -4.18
CA TYR A 194 15.53 -21.08 -5.13
C TYR A 194 16.86 -20.82 -5.85
N THR A 195 17.10 -19.57 -6.26
CA THR A 195 18.32 -19.19 -6.98
C THR A 195 19.56 -19.26 -6.09
N LEU A 196 19.47 -18.77 -4.85
CA LEU A 196 20.55 -18.85 -3.86
C LEU A 196 20.91 -20.30 -3.52
N GLY A 197 19.90 -21.18 -3.43
CA GLY A 197 20.10 -22.62 -3.20
C GLY A 197 20.69 -23.38 -4.39
N GLY A 198 20.82 -22.75 -5.56
CA GLY A 198 21.25 -23.38 -6.81
C GLY A 198 22.75 -23.63 -6.96
N ARG A 199 23.59 -23.16 -6.02
CA ARG A 199 25.06 -23.18 -6.09
C ARG A 199 25.72 -24.58 -6.06
N GLY A 200 24.94 -25.64 -5.86
CA GLY A 200 25.44 -27.02 -5.77
C GLY A 200 26.11 -27.33 -4.42
N ARG A 201 26.70 -28.53 -4.26
CA ARG A 201 27.24 -28.96 -2.95
C ARG A 201 28.63 -28.36 -2.67
N MET A 202 28.81 -27.73 -1.51
CA MET A 202 30.09 -27.15 -1.07
C MET A 202 30.70 -26.16 -2.09
N GLY A 203 29.88 -25.42 -2.84
CA GLY A 203 30.33 -24.52 -3.90
C GLY A 203 30.80 -25.22 -5.18
N SER A 204 30.54 -26.53 -5.32
CA SER A 204 30.83 -27.30 -6.53
C SER A 204 29.65 -27.31 -7.50
N MET A 205 29.94 -27.43 -8.80
CA MET A 205 28.94 -27.64 -9.86
C MET A 205 28.15 -28.95 -9.73
N VAL A 206 28.57 -29.87 -8.87
CA VAL A 206 27.87 -31.13 -8.62
C VAL A 206 26.51 -30.85 -7.95
N GLY A 207 25.44 -31.08 -8.70
CA GLY A 207 24.06 -30.80 -8.26
C GLY A 207 23.65 -29.34 -8.37
N ALA A 208 24.44 -28.49 -9.04
CA ALA A 208 24.07 -27.10 -9.26
C ALA A 208 22.86 -26.96 -10.19
N SER A 209 22.03 -25.94 -9.95
CA SER A 209 20.86 -25.64 -10.76
C SER A 209 21.24 -25.19 -12.17
N GLU A 210 20.31 -25.31 -13.12
CA GLU A 210 20.50 -24.82 -14.49
C GLU A 210 20.75 -23.31 -14.53
N ASP A 211 20.12 -22.55 -13.61
CA ASP A 211 20.35 -21.10 -13.50
C ASP A 211 21.80 -20.80 -13.08
N PHE A 212 22.34 -21.54 -12.12
CA PHE A 212 23.72 -21.36 -11.68
C PHE A 212 24.73 -21.73 -12.77
N LYS A 213 24.45 -22.80 -13.54
CA LYS A 213 25.27 -23.16 -14.71
C LYS A 213 25.25 -22.07 -15.79
N ARG A 214 24.10 -21.45 -16.03
CA ARG A 214 23.97 -20.32 -16.97
C ARG A 214 24.72 -19.07 -16.49
N LEU A 215 24.82 -18.83 -15.18
CA LEU A 215 25.68 -17.74 -14.70
C LEU A 215 27.15 -17.99 -15.05
N ALA A 216 27.60 -19.24 -15.00
CA ALA A 216 28.98 -19.60 -15.30
C ALA A 216 29.38 -19.41 -16.78
N THR A 217 28.41 -19.35 -17.70
CA THR A 217 28.72 -19.08 -19.12
C THR A 217 29.02 -17.60 -19.39
N HIS A 218 28.64 -16.70 -18.48
CA HIS A 218 28.76 -15.25 -18.66
C HIS A 218 29.75 -14.57 -17.71
N GLY A 219 30.50 -15.35 -16.91
CA GLY A 219 31.50 -14.83 -15.99
C GLY A 219 31.66 -15.74 -14.77
N ALA A 220 32.27 -15.20 -13.70
CA ALA A 220 32.36 -15.91 -12.43
C ALA A 220 30.96 -16.06 -11.82
N PRO A 221 30.42 -17.29 -11.68
CA PRO A 221 29.05 -17.49 -11.22
C PRO A 221 28.85 -17.04 -9.77
N ASP A 222 29.86 -17.21 -8.92
CA ASP A 222 29.82 -16.78 -7.51
C ASP A 222 29.72 -15.26 -7.37
N ASN A 223 30.47 -14.51 -8.18
CA ASN A 223 30.40 -13.04 -8.17
C ASN A 223 29.04 -12.55 -8.66
N GLN A 224 28.51 -13.14 -9.74
CA GLN A 224 27.18 -12.79 -10.25
C GLN A 224 26.06 -13.15 -9.25
N LEU A 225 26.19 -14.29 -8.56
CA LEU A 225 25.24 -14.67 -7.51
C LEU A 225 25.32 -13.72 -6.31
N SER A 226 26.52 -13.30 -5.93
CA SER A 226 26.73 -12.32 -4.85
C SER A 226 26.17 -10.94 -5.22
N GLU A 227 26.38 -10.48 -6.46
CA GLU A 227 25.79 -9.24 -6.97
C GLU A 227 24.26 -9.34 -7.02
N PHE A 228 23.72 -10.49 -7.44
CA PHE A 228 22.28 -10.74 -7.41
C PHE A 228 21.73 -10.69 -5.99
N ALA A 229 22.37 -11.37 -5.02
CA ALA A 229 21.99 -11.33 -3.62
C ALA A 229 22.02 -9.90 -3.07
N LEU A 230 23.10 -9.15 -3.35
CA LEU A 230 23.29 -7.78 -2.92
C LEU A 230 22.14 -6.87 -3.37
N TYR A 231 21.80 -6.85 -4.67
CA TYR A 231 20.72 -5.99 -5.16
C TYR A 231 19.34 -6.37 -4.62
N ASN A 232 19.08 -7.66 -4.35
CA ASN A 232 17.84 -8.07 -3.71
C ASN A 232 17.77 -7.57 -2.26
N MET A 233 18.87 -7.67 -1.50
CA MET A 233 18.90 -7.19 -0.12
C MET A 233 18.81 -5.65 -0.04
N ILE A 234 19.46 -4.95 -0.96
CA ILE A 234 19.29 -3.49 -1.11
C ILE A 234 17.83 -3.14 -1.42
N LEU A 235 17.13 -3.92 -2.26
CA LEU A 235 15.71 -3.69 -2.54
C LEU A 235 14.83 -3.92 -1.32
N VAL A 236 15.09 -4.98 -0.54
CA VAL A 236 14.41 -5.23 0.75
C VAL A 236 14.56 -4.01 1.66
N ASN A 237 15.80 -3.55 1.86
CA ASN A 237 16.09 -2.36 2.66
C ASN A 237 15.42 -1.11 2.10
N ALA A 238 15.44 -0.91 0.78
CA ALA A 238 14.83 0.26 0.14
C ALA A 238 13.30 0.32 0.32
N ILE A 239 12.61 -0.81 0.23
CA ILE A 239 11.15 -0.89 0.40
C ILE A 239 10.74 -0.53 1.83
N VAL A 240 11.53 -0.94 2.82
CA VAL A 240 11.24 -0.73 4.26
C VAL A 240 11.72 0.64 4.73
N ASN A 241 12.99 0.97 4.50
CA ASN A 241 13.65 2.13 5.13
C ASN A 241 13.19 3.48 4.57
N VAL A 242 12.52 3.49 3.42
CA VAL A 242 11.96 4.72 2.85
C VAL A 242 10.69 5.20 3.57
N VAL A 243 10.13 4.33 4.43
CA VAL A 243 8.93 4.63 5.20
C VAL A 243 9.29 5.27 6.54
N GLU A 244 8.70 6.42 6.85
CA GLU A 244 9.00 7.18 8.08
C GLU A 244 8.35 6.59 9.34
N ASP A 245 7.19 5.92 9.22
CA ASP A 245 6.45 5.39 10.37
C ASP A 245 6.95 3.98 10.77
N PRO A 246 7.41 3.79 12.03
CA PRO A 246 7.97 2.53 12.51
C PRO A 246 6.98 1.37 12.49
N GLU A 247 5.68 1.60 12.70
CA GLU A 247 4.69 0.50 12.67
C GLU A 247 4.56 -0.08 11.27
N ILE A 248 4.64 0.78 10.25
CA ILE A 248 4.60 0.37 8.84
C ILE A 248 5.86 -0.39 8.48
N ARG A 249 7.02 0.09 8.93
CA ARG A 249 8.30 -0.61 8.72
C ARG A 249 8.26 -2.01 9.34
N ILE A 250 7.80 -2.14 10.58
CA ILE A 250 7.62 -3.43 11.26
C ILE A 250 6.64 -4.32 10.48
N HIS A 251 5.51 -3.77 10.05
CA HIS A 251 4.53 -4.51 9.26
C HIS A 251 5.13 -5.07 7.96
N LEU A 252 5.86 -4.25 7.20
CA LEU A 252 6.53 -4.68 5.96
C LEU A 252 7.58 -5.77 6.24
N ARG A 253 8.39 -5.65 7.31
CA ARG A 253 9.34 -6.70 7.71
C ARG A 253 8.63 -8.00 8.06
N ASN A 254 7.53 -7.94 8.80
CA ASN A 254 6.74 -9.12 9.15
C ASN A 254 6.20 -9.82 7.90
N GLN A 255 5.65 -9.07 6.93
CA GLN A 255 5.20 -9.63 5.65
C GLN A 255 6.33 -10.34 4.88
N MET A 256 7.52 -9.74 4.83
CA MET A 256 8.69 -10.34 4.17
C MET A 256 9.19 -11.58 4.93
N ASN A 257 9.17 -11.56 6.26
CA ASN A 257 9.56 -12.69 7.10
C ASN A 257 8.61 -13.88 6.94
N VAL A 258 7.29 -13.64 6.88
CA VAL A 258 6.29 -14.67 6.54
C VAL A 258 6.54 -15.25 5.14
N SER A 259 7.00 -14.42 4.21
CA SER A 259 7.39 -14.83 2.85
C SER A 259 8.76 -15.55 2.79
N GLY A 260 9.45 -15.70 3.94
CA GLY A 260 10.68 -16.48 4.08
C GLY A 260 11.99 -15.69 4.08
N LEU A 261 11.96 -14.36 4.30
CA LEU A 261 13.15 -13.51 4.26
C LEU A 261 14.27 -13.93 5.23
N GLU A 262 13.97 -14.36 6.46
CA GLU A 262 15.00 -14.84 7.40
C GLU A 262 15.85 -15.97 6.82
N ARG A 263 15.21 -16.98 6.22
CA ARG A 263 15.89 -18.11 5.58
C ARG A 263 16.72 -17.67 4.37
N ILE A 264 16.31 -16.60 3.70
CA ILE A 264 17.03 -16.01 2.56
C ILE A 264 18.28 -15.29 3.07
N MET A 265 18.17 -14.51 4.14
CA MET A 265 19.32 -13.82 4.75
C MET A 265 20.37 -14.82 5.22
N ASP A 266 19.97 -15.95 5.83
CA ASP A 266 20.93 -17.02 6.19
C ASP A 266 21.67 -17.56 4.95
N ARG A 267 20.96 -17.78 3.83
CA ARG A 267 21.58 -18.20 2.55
C ARG A 267 22.46 -17.13 1.91
N MET A 268 22.18 -15.86 2.18
CA MET A 268 22.99 -14.75 1.71
C MET A 268 24.32 -14.68 2.47
N LEU A 269 24.29 -14.90 3.79
CA LEU A 269 25.50 -14.95 4.64
C LEU A 269 26.41 -16.13 4.28
N ASP A 270 25.85 -17.26 3.82
CA ASP A 270 26.62 -18.40 3.28
C ASP A 270 27.51 -18.02 2.07
N LEU A 271 27.26 -16.88 1.40
CA LEU A 271 28.06 -16.41 0.26
C LEU A 271 29.40 -15.78 0.69
N CYS A 272 29.54 -15.40 1.97
CA CYS A 272 30.72 -14.71 2.51
C CYS A 272 31.11 -13.46 1.70
N CYS A 273 30.13 -12.60 1.42
CA CYS A 273 30.33 -11.37 0.66
C CYS A 273 30.11 -10.16 1.57
N ASP A 274 31.18 -9.42 1.92
CA ASP A 274 31.14 -8.29 2.86
C ASP A 274 30.04 -7.25 2.56
N GLN A 275 29.73 -7.01 1.29
CA GLN A 275 28.69 -6.06 0.90
C GLN A 275 27.28 -6.58 1.21
N VAL A 276 27.06 -7.88 1.00
CA VAL A 276 25.79 -8.56 1.31
C VAL A 276 25.61 -8.63 2.83
N ASP A 277 26.65 -9.06 3.54
CA ASP A 277 26.65 -9.19 5.00
C ASP A 277 26.34 -7.84 5.67
N ARG A 278 26.91 -6.74 5.14
CA ARG A 278 26.59 -5.39 5.62
C ARG A 278 25.11 -5.03 5.43
N GLN A 279 24.51 -5.37 4.30
CA GLN A 279 23.09 -5.07 4.04
C GLN A 279 22.15 -5.91 4.91
N VAL A 280 22.50 -7.17 5.18
CA VAL A 280 21.76 -8.03 6.13
C VAL A 280 21.89 -7.47 7.56
N GLN A 281 23.08 -7.06 7.97
CA GLN A 281 23.28 -6.48 9.29
C GLN A 281 22.52 -5.15 9.45
N GLU A 282 22.54 -4.29 8.42
CA GLU A 282 21.78 -3.05 8.40
C GLU A 282 20.28 -3.31 8.57
N PHE A 283 19.72 -4.30 7.87
CA PHE A 283 18.32 -4.70 8.03
C PHE A 283 17.99 -5.10 9.47
N ARG A 284 18.82 -5.96 10.08
CA ARG A 284 18.62 -6.47 11.45
C ARG A 284 18.72 -5.35 12.48
N THR A 285 19.75 -4.51 12.39
CA THR A 285 19.93 -3.37 13.31
C THR A 285 18.79 -2.36 13.18
N LEU A 286 18.31 -2.06 11.96
CA LEU A 286 17.15 -1.18 11.80
C LEU A 286 15.84 -1.82 12.30
N ALA A 287 15.71 -3.15 12.22
CA ALA A 287 14.55 -3.84 12.80
C ALA A 287 14.56 -3.76 14.35
N GLU A 288 15.72 -3.92 14.97
CA GLU A 288 15.91 -3.72 16.42
C GLU A 288 15.59 -2.27 16.82
N ASN A 289 16.12 -1.28 16.08
CA ASN A 289 15.83 0.13 16.35
C ASN A 289 14.34 0.47 16.25
N ASP A 290 13.64 -0.06 15.25
CA ASP A 290 12.20 0.18 15.10
C ASP A 290 11.39 -0.45 16.24
N HIS A 291 11.85 -1.61 16.72
CA HIS A 291 11.26 -2.23 17.89
C HIS A 291 11.46 -1.38 19.14
N ASP A 292 12.69 -0.89 19.36
CA ASP A 292 12.99 0.03 20.47
C ASP A 292 12.19 1.33 20.38
N GLU A 293 12.04 1.91 19.18
CA GLU A 293 11.23 3.11 18.93
C GLU A 293 9.75 2.89 19.31
N ILE A 294 9.16 1.76 18.89
CA ILE A 294 7.81 1.37 19.30
C ILE A 294 7.75 1.15 20.82
N MET A 295 8.70 0.43 21.39
CA MET A 295 8.72 0.20 22.84
C MET A 295 8.79 1.50 23.63
N GLU A 296 9.52 2.51 23.17
CA GLU A 296 9.55 3.85 23.76
C GLU A 296 8.21 4.59 23.59
N LEU A 297 7.58 4.53 22.41
CA LEU A 297 6.27 5.14 22.17
C LEU A 297 5.17 4.52 23.04
N TYR A 298 5.22 3.21 23.27
CA TYR A 298 4.26 2.46 24.07
C TYR A 298 4.66 2.30 25.55
N HIS A 299 5.78 2.91 25.99
CA HIS A 299 6.29 2.78 27.37
C HIS A 299 5.41 3.42 28.46
N GLU A 300 4.25 3.98 28.11
CA GLU A 300 3.18 4.18 29.11
C GLU A 300 2.52 2.85 29.55
N ARG A 301 2.73 1.72 28.85
CA ARG A 301 2.15 0.40 29.17
C ARG A 301 3.08 -0.79 28.86
N VAL A 302 4.02 -1.07 29.77
CA VAL A 302 4.61 -2.40 30.10
C VAL A 302 4.78 -3.42 28.95
N LEU A 303 5.27 -3.01 27.78
CA LEU A 303 5.50 -3.94 26.67
C LEU A 303 6.96 -4.41 26.74
N ARG A 304 7.15 -5.71 27.02
CA ARG A 304 8.49 -6.31 27.25
C ARG A 304 9.08 -6.93 25.99
N ASP A 305 8.27 -7.59 25.18
CA ASP A 305 8.67 -8.23 23.92
C ASP A 305 7.47 -8.32 22.95
N LEU A 306 7.59 -7.78 21.74
CA LEU A 306 6.57 -7.92 20.67
C LEU A 306 6.67 -9.25 19.91
N ASN A 307 7.74 -10.02 20.11
CA ASN A 307 7.94 -11.30 19.45
C ASN A 307 7.43 -12.49 20.30
N ASP A 308 7.14 -12.29 21.60
CA ASP A 308 6.46 -13.28 22.43
C ASP A 308 4.93 -13.07 22.37
N PRO A 309 4.15 -14.02 21.82
CA PRO A 309 2.69 -13.90 21.78
C PRO A 309 2.05 -13.75 23.17
N ARG A 310 2.71 -14.21 24.24
CA ARG A 310 2.20 -14.05 25.61
C ARG A 310 2.32 -12.61 26.09
N ASP A 311 3.46 -11.98 25.86
CA ASP A 311 3.68 -10.58 26.26
C ASP A 311 2.77 -9.64 25.45
N VAL A 312 2.63 -9.88 24.13
CA VAL A 312 1.67 -9.14 23.29
C VAL A 312 0.25 -9.31 23.81
N PHE A 313 -0.15 -10.53 24.17
CA PHE A 313 -1.47 -10.81 24.72
C PHE A 313 -1.71 -10.05 26.02
N GLU A 314 -0.78 -10.10 26.98
CA GLU A 314 -0.91 -9.41 28.27
C GLU A 314 -1.02 -7.89 28.07
N CYS A 315 -0.26 -7.32 27.14
CA CYS A 315 -0.34 -5.89 26.85
C CYS A 315 -1.67 -5.49 26.20
N VAL A 316 -2.18 -6.28 25.25
CA VAL A 316 -3.50 -6.02 24.67
C VAL A 316 -4.58 -6.18 25.75
N LEU A 317 -4.52 -7.22 26.58
CA LEU A 317 -5.45 -7.46 27.68
C LEU A 317 -5.46 -6.29 28.66
N ALA A 318 -4.29 -5.88 29.17
CA ALA A 318 -4.14 -4.72 30.05
C ALA A 318 -4.63 -3.43 29.38
N SER A 319 -4.52 -3.33 28.05
CA SER A 319 -4.96 -2.14 27.33
C SER A 319 -6.48 -1.95 27.29
N VAL A 320 -7.22 -3.07 27.24
CA VAL A 320 -8.68 -3.11 27.17
C VAL A 320 -9.35 -3.37 28.51
N GLU A 321 -8.59 -3.78 29.53
CA GLU A 321 -9.08 -4.06 30.87
C GLU A 321 -9.80 -2.84 31.48
N GLY A 322 -10.99 -3.07 32.03
CA GLY A 322 -11.84 -2.00 32.56
C GLY A 322 -12.58 -1.16 31.51
N THR A 323 -12.44 -1.47 30.21
CA THR A 323 -13.16 -0.80 29.12
C THR A 323 -14.19 -1.72 28.46
N ARG A 324 -15.14 -1.17 27.68
CA ARG A 324 -16.05 -1.98 26.84
C ARG A 324 -15.30 -2.83 25.80
N GLY A 325 -14.05 -2.47 25.47
CA GLY A 325 -13.20 -3.24 24.56
C GLY A 325 -12.89 -4.65 25.06
N TYR A 326 -12.94 -4.87 26.39
CA TYR A 326 -12.65 -6.17 27.00
C TYR A 326 -13.57 -7.28 26.50
N ASP A 327 -14.87 -7.04 26.42
CA ASP A 327 -15.86 -8.04 25.99
C ASP A 327 -15.66 -8.43 24.52
N PHE A 328 -15.35 -7.44 23.67
CA PHE A 328 -15.05 -7.68 22.25
C PHE A 328 -13.73 -8.43 22.05
N PHE A 329 -12.72 -8.13 22.86
CA PHE A 329 -11.44 -8.84 22.85
C PHE A 329 -11.62 -10.31 23.30
N LEU A 330 -12.32 -10.55 24.41
CA LEU A 330 -12.65 -11.89 24.88
C LEU A 330 -13.43 -12.68 23.83
N SER A 331 -14.46 -12.08 23.25
CA SER A 331 -15.25 -12.69 22.17
C SER A 331 -14.35 -13.05 20.99
N SER A 332 -13.46 -12.16 20.56
CA SER A 332 -12.51 -12.44 19.47
C SER A 332 -11.67 -13.68 19.74
N LEU A 333 -11.10 -13.79 20.94
CA LEU A 333 -10.30 -14.96 21.35
C LEU A 333 -11.13 -16.25 21.40
N GLN A 334 -12.38 -16.17 21.87
CA GLN A 334 -13.29 -17.32 21.85
C GLN A 334 -13.55 -17.80 20.41
N HIS A 335 -13.73 -16.88 19.45
CA HIS A 335 -13.87 -17.25 18.04
C HIS A 335 -12.59 -17.87 17.46
N LEU A 336 -11.40 -17.40 17.88
CA LEU A 336 -10.14 -18.05 17.48
C LEU A 336 -10.04 -19.50 17.99
N LEU A 337 -10.59 -19.80 19.17
CA LEU A 337 -10.64 -21.17 19.71
C LEU A 337 -11.55 -22.10 18.88
N LEU A 338 -12.51 -21.56 18.12
CA LEU A 338 -13.40 -22.32 17.24
C LEU A 338 -12.73 -22.73 15.92
N ILE A 339 -11.44 -22.47 15.73
CA ILE A 339 -10.68 -22.97 14.57
C ILE A 339 -10.15 -24.36 14.91
N HIS A 340 -10.88 -25.38 14.47
CA HIS A 340 -10.64 -26.80 14.79
C HIS A 340 -9.71 -27.48 13.79
N GLU A 341 -9.39 -26.83 12.68
CA GLU A 341 -8.59 -27.37 11.60
C GLU A 341 -7.12 -27.58 12.02
N GLU A 342 -6.44 -28.56 11.42
CA GLU A 342 -5.04 -28.89 11.72
C GLU A 342 -4.11 -28.60 10.52
N GLY A 343 -2.81 -28.43 10.83
CA GLY A 343 -1.74 -28.27 9.84
C GLY A 343 -1.92 -27.04 8.93
N ASN A 344 -1.77 -27.25 7.62
CA ASN A 344 -1.76 -26.17 6.63
C ASN A 344 -3.09 -25.40 6.54
N LEU A 345 -4.21 -26.02 6.88
CA LEU A 345 -5.50 -25.35 6.79
C LEU A 345 -5.68 -24.37 7.95
N LYS A 346 -5.23 -24.74 9.16
CA LYS A 346 -5.18 -23.83 10.32
C LYS A 346 -4.35 -22.59 10.02
N ALA A 347 -3.18 -22.78 9.40
CA ALA A 347 -2.32 -21.67 8.99
C ALA A 347 -3.05 -20.70 8.04
N ARG A 348 -3.88 -21.21 7.12
CA ARG A 348 -4.67 -20.36 6.21
C ARG A 348 -5.74 -19.54 6.94
N TYR A 349 -6.40 -20.10 7.95
CA TYR A 349 -7.36 -19.32 8.76
C TYR A 349 -6.66 -18.15 9.46
N PHE A 350 -5.52 -18.41 10.10
CA PHE A 350 -4.76 -17.35 10.75
C PHE A 350 -4.19 -16.32 9.76
N GLN A 351 -3.82 -16.72 8.55
CA GLN A 351 -3.44 -15.78 7.49
C GLN A 351 -4.59 -14.85 7.09
N ILE A 352 -5.82 -15.36 6.98
CA ILE A 352 -6.99 -14.53 6.65
C ILE A 352 -7.27 -13.54 7.79
N ILE A 353 -7.18 -14.00 9.04
CA ILE A 353 -7.40 -13.19 10.23
C ILE A 353 -6.33 -12.10 10.35
N ASP A 354 -5.06 -12.45 10.13
CA ASP A 354 -3.93 -11.51 10.11
C ASP A 354 -4.13 -10.41 9.06
N ASN A 355 -4.55 -10.79 7.84
CA ASN A 355 -4.87 -9.82 6.79
C ASN A 355 -6.03 -8.88 7.20
N LEU A 356 -7.09 -9.40 7.83
CA LEU A 356 -8.22 -8.59 8.27
C LEU A 356 -7.82 -7.62 9.41
N ILE A 357 -7.09 -8.11 10.41
CA ILE A 357 -6.59 -7.28 11.52
C ILE A 357 -5.67 -6.19 10.97
N THR A 358 -4.75 -6.55 10.07
CA THR A 358 -3.87 -5.61 9.37
C THR A 358 -4.66 -4.52 8.66
N GLN A 359 -5.66 -4.91 7.85
CA GLN A 359 -6.51 -3.97 7.12
C GLN A 359 -7.24 -3.02 8.08
N VAL A 360 -7.80 -3.53 9.17
CA VAL A 360 -8.55 -2.71 10.14
C VAL A 360 -7.62 -1.74 10.88
N VAL A 361 -6.48 -2.22 11.37
CA VAL A 361 -5.55 -1.42 12.18
C VAL A 361 -4.84 -0.37 11.32
N LEU A 362 -4.43 -0.70 10.10
CA LEU A 362 -3.65 0.20 9.23
C LEU A 362 -4.49 1.08 8.31
N ASP A 363 -5.83 0.94 8.25
CA ASP A 363 -6.72 1.76 7.39
C ASP A 363 -6.52 3.27 7.65
N HIS A 364 -6.40 3.68 8.92
CA HIS A 364 -6.20 5.09 9.29
C HIS A 364 -4.85 5.67 8.83
N LYS A 365 -3.88 4.80 8.51
CA LYS A 365 -2.54 5.19 8.03
C LYS A 365 -2.44 5.29 6.51
N GLY A 366 -3.53 5.03 5.78
CA GLY A 366 -3.60 5.20 4.33
C GLY A 366 -2.78 4.19 3.50
N LEU A 367 -2.30 3.13 4.14
CA LEU A 367 -1.40 2.15 3.52
C LEU A 367 -2.11 1.05 2.75
N VAL A 368 -3.42 0.93 2.97
CA VAL A 368 -4.21 -0.20 2.53
C VAL A 368 -5.50 0.34 1.94
N ASP A 369 -5.51 0.52 0.62
CA ASP A 369 -6.75 0.76 -0.16
C ASP A 369 -7.76 -0.41 0.01
N ASP A 370 -7.36 -1.57 0.56
CA ASP A 370 -8.19 -2.78 0.57
C ASP A 370 -9.42 -2.71 1.48
N PHE A 371 -9.38 -2.07 2.66
CA PHE A 371 -10.57 -2.07 3.52
C PHE A 371 -11.68 -1.19 2.93
N SER A 372 -11.35 0.05 2.59
CA SER A 372 -12.28 1.00 1.97
C SER A 372 -12.78 0.51 0.60
N SER A 373 -11.95 -0.16 -0.20
CA SER A 373 -12.37 -0.73 -1.49
C SER A 373 -13.18 -2.02 -1.37
N SER A 374 -12.86 -2.91 -0.41
CA SER A 374 -13.57 -4.18 -0.21
C SER A 374 -14.91 -4.01 0.49
N TYR A 375 -15.01 -3.06 1.42
CA TYR A 375 -16.19 -2.84 2.25
C TYR A 375 -16.96 -1.55 1.91
N GLY A 376 -16.44 -0.73 0.98
CA GLY A 376 -17.09 0.50 0.51
C GLY A 376 -17.16 1.63 1.55
N THR A 377 -16.44 1.51 2.67
CA THR A 377 -16.40 2.48 3.77
C THR A 377 -15.10 2.31 4.55
N SER A 378 -14.52 3.40 5.08
CA SER A 378 -13.30 3.34 5.90
C SER A 378 -13.60 2.91 7.34
N VAL A 379 -12.59 2.34 8.01
CA VAL A 379 -12.68 1.94 9.43
C VAL A 379 -13.01 3.15 10.29
N ARG A 380 -12.41 4.31 9.99
CA ARG A 380 -12.68 5.57 10.70
C ARG A 380 -14.16 5.95 10.65
N HIS A 381 -14.78 5.86 9.47
CA HIS A 381 -16.21 6.17 9.31
C HIS A 381 -17.12 5.14 10.00
N LEU A 382 -16.70 3.87 10.10
CA LEU A 382 -17.41 2.87 10.90
C LEU A 382 -17.31 3.16 12.41
N VAL A 383 -16.12 3.53 12.89
CA VAL A 383 -15.90 3.91 14.30
C VAL A 383 -16.74 5.14 14.67
N ASP A 384 -16.79 6.16 13.82
CA ASP A 384 -17.60 7.35 14.03
C ASP A 384 -19.10 6.98 14.13
N LYS A 385 -19.59 6.09 13.28
CA LYS A 385 -20.98 5.57 13.36
C LYS A 385 -21.27 4.83 14.67
N PHE A 386 -20.33 4.04 15.17
CA PHE A 386 -20.50 3.34 16.45
C PHE A 386 -20.52 4.33 17.62
N ALA A 387 -19.70 5.37 17.59
CA ALA A 387 -19.71 6.42 18.60
C ALA A 387 -21.05 7.18 18.61
N ASP A 388 -21.59 7.52 17.44
CA ASP A 388 -22.91 8.14 17.31
C ASP A 388 -24.02 7.23 17.86
N GLN A 389 -23.95 5.93 17.57
CA GLN A 389 -24.92 4.94 18.06
C GLN A 389 -24.87 4.79 19.59
N ASP A 390 -23.68 4.79 20.18
CA ASP A 390 -23.48 4.72 21.63
C ASP A 390 -24.04 5.98 22.32
N GLN A 391 -23.78 7.18 21.77
CA GLN A 391 -24.36 8.43 22.29
C GLN A 391 -25.89 8.44 22.21
N LEU A 392 -26.44 7.93 21.11
CA LEU A 392 -27.89 7.80 20.96
C LEU A 392 -28.48 6.86 22.02
N GLN A 393 -27.86 5.71 22.25
CA GLN A 393 -28.31 4.77 23.30
C GLN A 393 -28.22 5.37 24.70
N ALA A 394 -27.14 6.08 25.04
CA ALA A 394 -27.00 6.76 26.32
C ALA A 394 -28.11 7.80 26.53
N THR A 395 -28.40 8.60 25.50
CA THR A 395 -29.47 9.61 25.53
C THR A 395 -30.85 8.97 25.71
N ILE A 396 -31.12 7.85 25.03
CA ILE A 396 -32.38 7.11 25.18
C ILE A 396 -32.55 6.60 26.61
N GLU A 397 -31.48 6.06 27.21
CA GLU A 397 -31.52 5.53 28.57
C GLU A 397 -31.72 6.65 29.59
N GLU A 398 -31.09 7.80 29.39
CA GLU A 398 -31.27 8.99 30.23
C GLU A 398 -32.71 9.54 30.13
N ILE A 399 -33.29 9.57 28.93
CA ILE A 399 -34.71 9.92 28.74
C ILE A 399 -35.63 8.96 29.49
N ARG A 400 -35.36 7.64 29.47
CA ARG A 400 -36.15 6.66 30.21
C ARG A 400 -36.06 6.85 31.73
N GLN A 401 -34.86 7.15 32.23
CA GLN A 401 -34.68 7.45 33.66
C GLN A 401 -35.45 8.70 34.06
N LEU A 402 -35.35 9.77 33.27
CA LEU A 402 -36.10 11.01 33.50
C LEU A 402 -37.61 10.81 33.42
N GLN A 403 -38.10 9.97 32.49
CA GLN A 403 -39.51 9.60 32.42
C GLN A 403 -39.98 8.88 33.69
N THR A 404 -39.18 7.94 34.18
CA THR A 404 -39.51 7.19 35.41
C THR A 404 -39.59 8.14 36.61
N MET A 405 -38.61 9.04 36.76
CA MET A 405 -38.61 10.06 37.81
C MET A 405 -39.78 11.04 37.69
N TYR A 406 -40.16 11.43 36.47
CA TYR A 406 -41.32 12.29 36.23
C TYR A 406 -42.62 11.61 36.65
N ASP A 407 -42.80 10.33 36.32
CA ASP A 407 -43.99 9.57 36.69
C ASP A 407 -44.10 9.42 38.22
N GLU A 408 -42.98 9.15 38.91
CA GLU A 408 -42.91 9.10 40.37
C GLU A 408 -43.29 10.45 41.01
N LEU A 409 -42.68 11.54 40.54
CA LEU A 409 -42.99 12.90 41.01
C LEU A 409 -44.45 13.27 40.73
N GLN A 410 -45.02 12.81 39.63
CA GLN A 410 -46.41 13.06 39.29
C GLN A 410 -47.36 12.32 40.23
N VAL A 411 -47.03 11.09 40.62
CA VAL A 411 -47.79 10.34 41.64
C VAL A 411 -47.73 11.05 43.00
N GLU A 412 -46.55 11.49 43.43
CA GLU A 412 -46.38 12.25 44.68
C GLU A 412 -47.16 13.57 44.66
N HIS A 413 -47.07 14.33 43.56
CA HIS A 413 -47.81 15.57 43.39
C HIS A 413 -49.33 15.35 43.51
N ASN A 414 -49.85 14.33 42.83
CA ASN A 414 -51.27 13.99 42.88
C ASN A 414 -51.71 13.58 44.29
N ALA A 415 -50.90 12.80 45.01
CA ALA A 415 -51.18 12.40 46.39
C ALA A 415 -51.18 13.62 47.35
N ALA A 416 -50.20 14.51 47.22
CA ALA A 416 -50.13 15.75 48.00
C ALA A 416 -51.33 16.67 47.72
N GLN A 417 -51.74 16.78 46.46
CA GLN A 417 -52.91 17.55 46.06
C GLN A 417 -54.21 16.98 46.65
N GLN A 418 -54.35 15.64 46.70
CA GLN A 418 -55.48 14.97 47.33
C GLN A 418 -55.55 15.22 48.85
N GLN A 419 -54.42 15.12 49.55
CA GLN A 419 -54.36 15.40 51.00
C GLN A 419 -54.71 16.85 51.34
N LEU A 420 -54.35 17.79 50.46
CA LEU A 420 -54.71 19.21 50.60
C LEU A 420 -56.20 19.47 50.40
N ILE A 421 -56.85 18.69 49.52
CA ILE A 421 -58.30 18.74 49.32
C ILE A 421 -59.04 18.14 50.53
N GLU A 422 -58.52 17.05 51.11
CA GLU A 422 -59.13 16.39 52.28
C GLU A 422 -59.00 17.19 53.59
N ARG A 423 -57.93 17.99 53.76
CA ARG A 423 -57.67 18.74 54.99
C ARG A 423 -58.47 20.04 55.18
N GLY A 424 -59.35 20.40 54.26
CA GLY A 424 -60.49 21.29 54.53
C GLY A 424 -60.22 22.57 55.34
N ASP A 425 -59.12 23.30 55.07
CA ASP A 425 -58.87 24.60 55.69
C ASP A 425 -58.98 25.70 54.63
N GLY A 426 -60.09 26.46 54.66
CA GLY A 426 -60.53 27.35 53.58
C GLY A 426 -59.55 28.45 53.18
N LEU A 427 -58.65 28.85 54.09
CA LEU A 427 -57.58 29.82 53.81
C LEU A 427 -56.40 29.19 53.05
N ALA A 428 -56.04 27.94 53.37
CA ALA A 428 -55.03 27.19 52.63
C ALA A 428 -55.53 26.82 51.23
N ILE A 429 -56.80 26.48 51.08
CA ILE A 429 -57.43 26.19 49.76
C ILE A 429 -57.36 27.41 48.85
N THR A 430 -57.45 28.62 49.38
CA THR A 430 -57.39 29.85 48.56
C THR A 430 -55.95 30.15 48.11
N GLN A 431 -54.97 30.02 49.01
CA GLN A 431 -53.54 30.15 48.65
C GLN A 431 -53.05 29.02 47.74
N LEU A 432 -53.60 27.82 47.91
CA LEU A 432 -53.32 26.69 47.03
C LEU A 432 -54.00 26.84 45.68
N LYS A 433 -55.23 27.37 45.59
CA LYS A 433 -55.83 27.71 44.30
C LYS A 433 -54.99 28.72 43.53
N GLU A 434 -54.43 29.73 44.19
CA GLU A 434 -53.50 30.69 43.57
C GLU A 434 -52.18 30.03 43.15
N LYS A 435 -51.62 29.15 43.98
CA LYS A 435 -50.40 28.38 43.60
C LYS A 435 -50.67 27.36 42.49
N THR A 436 -51.84 26.72 42.47
CA THR A 436 -52.26 25.78 41.42
C THR A 436 -52.48 26.53 40.12
N THR A 437 -53.09 27.72 40.12
CA THR A 437 -53.20 28.54 38.89
C THR A 437 -51.83 29.01 38.41
N SER A 438 -50.93 29.43 39.31
CA SER A 438 -49.56 29.78 38.95
C SER A 438 -48.76 28.60 38.39
N LEU A 439 -48.89 27.41 38.97
CA LEU A 439 -48.25 26.19 38.49
C LEU A 439 -48.87 25.73 37.17
N GLU A 440 -50.19 25.81 37.00
CA GLU A 440 -50.88 25.55 35.74
C GLU A 440 -50.41 26.49 34.63
N ASP A 441 -50.19 27.78 34.92
CA ASP A 441 -49.63 28.75 33.98
C ASP A 441 -48.17 28.42 33.62
N LEU A 442 -47.35 28.01 34.59
CA LEU A 442 -45.98 27.54 34.33
C LEU A 442 -45.95 26.23 33.52
N LEU A 443 -46.87 25.30 33.80
CA LEU A 443 -46.99 24.04 33.07
C LEU A 443 -47.53 24.28 31.66
N ARG A 444 -48.40 25.27 31.48
CA ARG A 444 -48.88 25.73 30.18
C ARG A 444 -47.76 26.40 29.38
N MET A 445 -46.93 27.23 30.02
CA MET A 445 -45.70 27.78 29.42
C MET A 445 -44.73 26.66 29.04
N SER A 446 -44.46 25.70 29.93
CA SER A 446 -43.60 24.55 29.67
C SER A 446 -44.12 23.70 28.52
N ARG A 447 -45.42 23.35 28.49
CA ARG A 447 -46.04 22.64 27.36
C ARG A 447 -45.96 23.43 26.06
N HIS A 448 -46.11 24.75 26.11
CA HIS A 448 -45.91 25.61 24.93
C HIS A 448 -44.45 25.62 24.48
N THR A 449 -43.49 25.68 25.40
CA THR A 449 -42.06 25.61 25.09
C THR A 449 -41.68 24.24 24.52
N ILE A 450 -42.15 23.14 25.13
CA ILE A 450 -41.95 21.77 24.65
C ILE A 450 -42.58 21.59 23.26
N SER A 451 -43.82 22.05 23.05
CA SER A 451 -44.47 22.00 21.73
C SER A 451 -43.69 22.82 20.68
N THR A 452 -43.16 23.97 21.07
CA THR A 452 -42.32 24.82 20.20
C THR A 452 -40.98 24.13 19.87
N LEU A 453 -40.33 23.51 20.86
CA LEU A 453 -39.09 22.76 20.68
C LEU A 453 -39.31 21.51 19.82
N GLN A 454 -40.38 20.75 20.06
CA GLN A 454 -40.78 19.62 19.22
C GLN A 454 -41.15 20.07 17.79
N GLY A 455 -41.72 21.27 17.64
CA GLY A 455 -41.91 21.91 16.33
C GLY A 455 -40.57 22.15 15.63
N LYS A 456 -39.65 22.84 16.29
CA LYS A 456 -38.29 23.09 15.77
C LYS A 456 -37.53 21.80 15.43
N LEU A 457 -37.69 20.76 16.25
CA LEU A 457 -37.03 19.46 16.04
C LEU A 457 -37.60 18.74 14.81
N ARG A 458 -38.92 18.81 14.60
CA ARG A 458 -39.57 18.31 13.37
C ARG A 458 -39.18 19.11 12.13
N ASP A 459 -39.06 20.43 12.25
CA ASP A 459 -38.63 21.27 11.13
C ASP A 459 -37.17 21.00 10.77
N LEU A 460 -36.30 20.83 11.78
CA LEU A 460 -34.91 20.44 11.59
C LEU A 460 -34.79 19.05 10.95
N GLN A 461 -35.57 18.06 11.40
CA GLN A 461 -35.63 16.73 10.78
C GLN A 461 -36.07 16.80 9.31
N ARG A 462 -37.10 17.59 8.99
CA ARG A 462 -37.53 17.79 7.60
C ARG A 462 -36.47 18.48 6.75
N ASP A 463 -35.73 19.43 7.30
CA ASP A 463 -34.62 20.08 6.60
C ASP A 463 -33.46 19.11 6.37
N TYR A 464 -33.16 18.24 7.34
CA TYR A 464 -32.20 17.14 7.15
C TYR A 464 -32.65 16.16 6.07
N GLU A 465 -33.91 15.70 6.08
CA GLU A 465 -34.47 14.81 5.06
C GLU A 465 -34.44 15.46 3.67
N LYS A 466 -34.80 16.74 3.56
CA LYS A 466 -34.70 17.48 2.28
C LYS A 466 -33.26 17.62 1.81
N ASN A 467 -32.31 17.87 2.70
CA ASN A 467 -30.89 17.92 2.36
C ASN A 467 -30.39 16.54 1.92
N LEU A 468 -30.86 15.47 2.55
CA LEU A 468 -30.55 14.10 2.18
C LEU A 468 -31.11 13.76 0.79
N GLU A 469 -32.37 14.08 0.51
CA GLU A 469 -32.99 13.92 -0.82
C GLU A 469 -32.30 14.80 -1.88
N ALA A 470 -31.84 16.01 -1.53
CA ALA A 470 -31.09 16.87 -2.44
C ALA A 470 -29.71 16.30 -2.75
N MET A 471 -29.00 15.74 -1.75
CA MET A 471 -27.76 15.00 -1.97
C MET A 471 -27.99 13.73 -2.79
N GLU A 472 -29.04 12.97 -2.51
CA GLU A 472 -29.40 11.78 -3.29
C GLU A 472 -29.73 12.13 -4.74
N LYS A 473 -30.45 13.24 -4.99
CA LYS A 473 -30.69 13.73 -6.36
C LYS A 473 -29.41 14.21 -7.04
N GLN A 474 -28.48 14.85 -6.31
CA GLN A 474 -27.16 15.21 -6.84
C GLN A 474 -26.33 13.96 -7.18
N LEU A 475 -26.40 12.92 -6.35
CA LEU A 475 -25.79 11.62 -6.63
C LEU A 475 -26.43 10.96 -7.86
N ASP A 476 -27.76 10.94 -7.98
CA ASP A 476 -28.47 10.34 -9.11
C ASP A 476 -28.26 11.12 -10.42
N THR A 477 -28.03 12.44 -10.36
CA THR A 477 -27.57 13.22 -11.54
C THR A 477 -26.11 12.95 -11.90
N PHE A 478 -25.26 12.62 -10.92
CA PHE A 478 -23.89 12.15 -11.15
C PHE A 478 -23.83 10.71 -11.71
N TYR A 479 -24.76 9.83 -11.33
CA TYR A 479 -24.83 8.45 -11.85
C TYR A 479 -25.50 8.35 -13.24
N LYS A 480 -26.18 9.41 -13.71
CA LYS A 480 -26.81 9.50 -15.04
C LYS A 480 -26.05 10.37 -16.06
N ALA A 481 -24.93 10.97 -15.65
CA ALA A 481 -23.95 11.63 -16.53
C ALA A 481 -22.75 10.69 -16.74
#